data_AF-A0A0U3GLP5-F1
#
_entry.id   AF-A0A0U3GLP5-F1
#
_cell.length_a   1.000
_cell.length_b   1.000
_cell.length_c   1.000
_cell.angle_alpha   90.00
_cell.angle_beta   90.00
_cell.angle_gamma   90.00
#
_symmetry.space_group_name_H-M   'P 1'
#
loop_
_entity.id
_entity.type
_entity.pdbx_description
1 polymer ?
#
loop_
_entity_poly.entity_id
_entity_poly.type
_entity_poly.pdbx_seq_one_letter_code
_entity_poly.pdbx_strand_id
1 'polypeptide(L)'
;MESQFYKYALMRNFIREVVEQESIEKYIQERLNDDHEMKNRFCNEDSDKIRELIEEVIEYISMGKGKGKEDLILKSILSVCGNEK
;
A
#
# COMPACT_ATOMS: atom_id res chain seq x y z
N MET A 1 -5.96 0.85 -21.68
CA MET A 1 -5.95 -0.30 -20.75
C MET A 1 -4.60 -0.28 -20.05
N GLU A 2 -4.58 -0.08 -18.73
CA GLU A 2 -3.35 -0.10 -17.94
C GLU A 2 -2.79 -1.54 -17.90
N SER A 3 -1.46 -1.70 -18.00
CA SER A 3 -0.86 -3.03 -17.84
C SER A 3 -0.76 -3.40 -16.37
N GLN A 4 -0.91 -4.68 -16.04
CA GLN A 4 -0.74 -5.16 -14.66
C GLN A 4 0.65 -4.83 -14.10
N PHE A 5 1.68 -4.90 -14.94
CA PHE A 5 3.04 -4.52 -14.55
C PHE A 5 3.11 -3.07 -14.09
N TYR A 6 2.52 -2.14 -14.86
CA TYR A 6 2.51 -0.73 -14.51
C TYR A 6 1.67 -0.44 -13.27
N LYS A 7 0.47 -1.05 -13.16
CA LYS A 7 -0.38 -0.98 -11.94
C LYS A 7 0.43 -1.32 -10.69
N TYR A 8 1.09 -2.47 -10.69
CA TYR A 8 1.85 -2.95 -9.52
C TYR A 8 3.13 -2.16 -9.27
N ALA A 9 3.77 -1.61 -10.30
CA ALA A 9 4.90 -0.70 -10.10
C ALA A 9 4.48 0.56 -9.32
N LEU A 10 3.33 1.14 -9.67
CA LEU A 10 2.78 2.29 -8.95
C LEU A 10 2.43 1.96 -7.50
N MET A 11 1.77 0.82 -7.27
CA MET A 11 1.41 0.38 -5.92
C MET A 11 2.66 0.13 -5.06
N ARG A 12 3.70 -0.51 -5.60
CA ARG A 12 4.96 -0.73 -4.88
C ARG A 12 5.67 0.57 -4.53
N ASN A 13 5.67 1.55 -5.45
CA ASN A 13 6.22 2.87 -5.17
C ASN A 13 5.49 3.57 -4.03
N PHE A 14 4.15 3.52 -4.03
CA PHE A 14 3.35 4.05 -2.94
C PHE A 14 3.67 3.37 -1.60
N ILE A 15 3.73 2.04 -1.56
CA ILE A 15 4.07 1.30 -0.35
C ILE A 15 5.47 1.68 0.15
N ARG A 16 6.43 1.85 -0.75
CA ARG A 16 7.77 2.31 -0.39
C ARG A 16 7.73 3.68 0.28
N GLU A 17 7.00 4.63 -0.29
CA GLU A 17 6.82 5.97 0.31
C GLU A 17 6.20 5.88 1.71
N VAL A 18 5.17 5.05 1.89
CA VAL A 18 4.50 4.81 3.17
C VAL A 18 5.48 4.33 4.24
N VAL A 19 6.37 3.39 3.88
CA VAL A 19 7.36 2.83 4.81
C VAL A 19 8.36 3.87 5.32
N GLU A 20 8.58 4.95 4.55
CA GLU A 20 9.47 6.05 4.92
C GLU A 20 8.79 7.08 5.85
N GLN A 21 7.46 6.98 6.08
CA GLN A 21 6.72 7.93 6.89
C GLN A 21 6.76 7.60 8.39
N GLU A 22 6.74 8.66 9.21
CA GLU A 22 6.61 8.54 10.66
C GLU A 22 5.21 8.02 11.06
N SER A 23 4.16 8.51 10.38
CA SER A 23 2.77 8.12 10.64
C SER A 23 2.15 7.46 9.41
N ILE A 24 2.22 6.12 9.37
CA ILE A 24 1.75 5.29 8.26
C ILE A 24 0.26 5.45 8.01
N GLU A 25 -0.56 5.27 9.05
CA GLU A 25 -2.04 5.34 8.95
C GLU A 25 -2.49 6.69 8.39
N LYS A 26 -1.97 7.78 8.98
CA LYS A 26 -2.31 9.14 8.57
C LYS A 26 -1.90 9.42 7.13
N TYR A 27 -0.68 9.06 6.75
CA TYR A 27 -0.19 9.27 5.38
C TYR A 27 -1.04 8.51 4.35
N ILE A 28 -1.35 7.24 4.63
CA ILE A 28 -2.18 6.42 3.73
C ILE A 28 -3.57 7.05 3.59
N GLN A 29 -4.20 7.44 4.70
CA GLN A 29 -5.52 8.07 4.67
C GLN A 29 -5.52 9.38 3.86
N GLU A 30 -4.61 10.29 4.15
CA GLU A 30 -4.51 11.57 3.43
C GLU A 30 -4.23 11.33 1.93
N ARG A 31 -3.22 10.51 1.62
CA ARG A 31 -2.78 10.33 0.24
C ARG A 31 -3.79 9.59 -0.62
N LEU A 32 -4.45 8.55 -0.10
CA LEU A 32 -5.47 7.82 -0.86
C LEU A 32 -6.82 8.56 -0.93
N ASN A 33 -7.12 9.46 0.00
CA ASN A 33 -8.30 10.33 -0.14
C ASN A 33 -8.09 11.42 -1.19
N ASP A 34 -6.85 11.91 -1.35
CA ASP A 34 -6.49 12.89 -2.39
C ASP A 34 -6.27 12.23 -3.77
N ASP A 35 -5.71 11.02 -3.81
CA ASP A 35 -5.41 10.29 -5.04
C ASP A 35 -6.41 9.14 -5.27
N HIS A 36 -7.54 9.48 -5.90
CA HIS A 36 -8.60 8.53 -6.22
C HIS A 36 -8.14 7.40 -7.14
N GLU A 37 -7.18 7.64 -8.03
CA GLU A 37 -6.72 6.62 -8.98
C GLU A 37 -5.88 5.57 -8.26
N MET A 38 -4.94 5.99 -7.39
CA MET A 38 -4.19 5.09 -6.53
C MET A 38 -5.11 4.34 -5.56
N LYS A 39 -6.07 5.04 -4.94
CA LYS A 39 -7.10 4.40 -4.10
C LYS A 39 -7.84 3.30 -4.85
N ASN A 40 -8.32 3.59 -6.05
CA ASN A 40 -9.00 2.60 -6.88
C ASN A 40 -8.11 1.40 -7.24
N ARG A 41 -6.79 1.57 -7.41
CA ARG A 41 -5.88 0.45 -7.66
C ARG A 41 -5.84 -0.53 -6.49
N PHE A 42 -5.77 -0.01 -5.26
CA PHE A 42 -5.81 -0.83 -4.05
C PHE A 42 -7.21 -1.41 -3.79
N CYS A 43 -8.27 -0.62 -3.87
CA CYS A 43 -9.61 -1.09 -3.54
C CYS A 43 -10.20 -2.10 -4.54
N ASN A 44 -9.65 -2.18 -5.75
CA ASN A 44 -10.00 -3.18 -6.77
C ASN A 44 -8.96 -4.31 -6.88
N GLU A 45 -8.13 -4.51 -5.86
CA GLU A 45 -7.18 -5.60 -5.80
C GLU A 45 -7.48 -6.53 -4.62
N ASP A 46 -7.09 -7.80 -4.76
CA ASP A 46 -7.25 -8.79 -3.71
C ASP A 46 -6.35 -8.48 -2.50
N SER A 47 -6.86 -8.70 -1.29
CA SER A 47 -6.11 -8.40 -0.06
C SER A 47 -4.83 -9.21 0.09
N ASP A 48 -4.83 -10.47 -0.36
CA ASP A 48 -3.63 -11.32 -0.36
C ASP A 48 -2.62 -10.77 -1.36
N LYS A 49 -3.09 -10.28 -2.51
CA LYS A 49 -2.20 -9.65 -3.49
C LYS A 49 -1.60 -8.34 -2.98
N ILE A 50 -2.36 -7.53 -2.25
CA ILE A 50 -1.85 -6.32 -1.60
C ILE A 50 -0.81 -6.69 -0.53
N ARG A 51 -1.08 -7.72 0.27
CA ARG A 51 -0.13 -8.24 1.26
C ARG A 51 1.19 -8.68 0.61
N GLU A 52 1.14 -9.45 -0.47
CA GLU A 52 2.34 -9.85 -1.22
C GLU A 52 3.15 -8.64 -1.68
N LEU A 53 2.50 -7.61 -2.24
CA LEU A 53 3.20 -6.39 -2.68
C LEU A 53 3.87 -5.65 -1.51
N ILE A 54 3.23 -5.65 -0.34
CA ILE A 54 3.79 -5.02 0.87
C ILE A 54 5.03 -5.77 1.34
N GLU A 55 4.94 -7.09 1.43
CA GLU A 55 6.05 -7.97 1.82
C GLU A 55 7.23 -7.84 0.85
N GLU A 56 6.97 -7.89 -0.46
CA GLU A 56 7.99 -7.69 -1.50
C GLU A 56 8.75 -6.35 -1.32
N VAL A 57 8.02 -5.26 -1.06
CA VAL A 57 8.63 -3.94 -0.90
C VAL A 57 9.45 -3.86 0.39
N ILE A 58 8.94 -4.37 1.51
CA ILE A 58 9.65 -4.34 2.80
C ILE A 58 10.91 -5.22 2.74
N GLU A 59 10.84 -6.40 2.13
CA GLU A 59 11.99 -7.28 1.94
C GLU A 59 13.07 -6.63 1.07
N TYR A 60 12.67 -5.89 0.03
CA TYR A 60 13.60 -5.24 -0.90
C TYR A 60 14.32 -4.04 -0.29
N ILE A 61 13.74 -3.38 0.72
CA ILE A 61 14.38 -2.24 1.39
C ILE A 61 15.55 -2.75 2.25
N SER A 62 16.78 -2.48 1.81
CA SER A 62 18.05 -3.02 2.36
C SER A 62 18.34 -2.71 3.84
N MET A 63 17.46 -1.97 4.51
CA MET A 63 17.58 -1.63 5.94
C MET A 63 16.49 -2.26 6.81
N GLY A 64 15.57 -3.06 6.24
CA GLY A 64 14.43 -3.62 6.98
C GLY A 64 13.49 -2.55 7.56
N LYS A 65 13.54 -1.31 7.05
CA LYS A 65 12.57 -0.28 7.40
C LYS A 65 11.19 -0.78 7.00
N GLY A 66 10.22 -0.68 7.92
CA GLY A 66 8.87 -1.21 7.71
C GLY A 66 8.66 -2.64 8.17
N LYS A 67 9.72 -3.40 8.51
CA LYS A 67 9.58 -4.76 9.04
C LYS A 67 8.73 -4.76 10.32
N GLY A 68 7.71 -5.63 10.36
CA GLY A 68 6.73 -5.69 11.44
C GLY A 68 5.59 -4.66 11.31
N LYS A 69 5.54 -3.89 10.22
CA LYS A 69 4.46 -2.92 9.91
C LYS A 69 3.59 -3.37 8.74
N GLU A 70 3.77 -4.57 8.22
CA GLU A 70 3.06 -5.15 7.07
C GLU A 70 1.54 -5.10 7.31
N ASP A 71 1.10 -5.64 8.44
CA ASP A 71 -0.32 -5.67 8.83
C ASP A 71 -0.88 -4.27 9.07
N LEU A 72 -0.08 -3.35 9.60
CA LEU A 72 -0.49 -1.95 9.80
C LEU A 72 -0.74 -1.26 8.46
N ILE A 73 0.16 -1.42 7.50
CA ILE A 73 0.03 -0.85 6.15
C ILE A 73 -1.18 -1.46 5.46
N LEU A 74 -1.32 -2.78 5.48
CA LEU A 74 -2.45 -3.49 4.88
C LEU A 74 -3.77 -3.02 5.47
N LYS A 75 -3.91 -3.02 6.81
CA LYS A 75 -5.14 -2.57 7.49
C LYS A 75 -5.47 -1.12 7.14
N SER A 76 -4.47 -0.24 7.11
CA SER A 76 -4.67 1.18 6.77
C SER A 76 -5.21 1.35 5.35
N ILE A 77 -4.65 0.61 4.38
CA ILE A 77 -5.12 0.63 2.99
C ILE A 77 -6.56 0.12 2.90
N LEU A 78 -6.85 -1.03 3.52
CA LEU A 78 -8.18 -1.65 3.47
C LEU A 78 -9.25 -0.80 4.19
N SER A 79 -8.89 -0.10 5.26
CA SER A 79 -9.78 0.81 5.98
C SER A 79 -10.23 1.98 5.07
N VAL A 80 -9.33 2.54 4.26
CA VAL A 80 -9.68 3.62 3.31
C VAL A 80 -10.63 3.14 2.21
N CYS A 81 -10.61 1.84 1.89
CA CYS A 81 -11.53 1.22 0.94
C CYS A 81 -12.91 0.91 1.53
N GLY A 82 -13.09 1.04 2.86
CA GLY A 82 -14.34 0.65 3.54
C GLY A 82 -14.50 -0.87 3.68
N ASN A 83 -13.42 -1.65 3.52
CA ASN A 83 -13.42 -3.11 3.61
C ASN A 83 -13.12 -3.59 5.05
N GLU A 84 -13.53 -2.84 6.07
CA GLU A 84 -13.52 -3.31 7.46
C GLU A 84 -14.73 -4.21 7.70
N LYS A 85 -14.57 -5.53 7.49
CA LYS A 85 -15.49 -6.54 8.01
C LYS A 85 -14.75 -7.51 8.93
#